data_AF-A0A7S1S8L6-F1
#
_entry.id   AF-A0A7S1S8L6-F1
#
_cell.length_a   1.000
_cell.length_b   1.000
_cell.length_c   1.000
_cell.angle_alpha   90.00
_cell.angle_beta   90.00
_cell.angle_gamma   90.00
#
_symmetry.space_group_name_H-M   'P 1'
#
loop_
_entity.id
_entity.type
_entity.pdbx_description
1 polymer ?
#
loop_
_entity_poly.entity_id
_entity_poly.type
_entity_poly.pdbx_seq_one_letter_code
_entity_poly.pdbx_strand_id
1 'polypeptide(L)'
;WLVCLERARVAGKCLAHALADRHTVGQRPVTLVGHSIGARLLVYCLLELYRMGEFHVVDDVVLLGTPVTTGESKWQKVRAVVSGRVVNGYLGSDWVLAFLYRYLEWGLSV
;
A
#
# COMPACT_ATOMS: atom_id res chain seq x y z
N TRP A 1 -14.95 6.13 -7.74
CA TRP A 1 -14.29 5.05 -6.97
C TRP A 1 -13.26 4.28 -7.78
N LEU A 2 -13.66 3.53 -8.81
CA LEU A 2 -12.76 2.73 -9.66
C LEU A 2 -11.63 3.58 -10.28
N VAL A 3 -11.94 4.81 -10.70
CA VAL A 3 -10.92 5.77 -11.16
C VAL A 3 -9.88 6.07 -10.07
N CYS A 4 -10.31 6.28 -8.83
CA CYS A 4 -9.39 6.53 -7.71
C CYS A 4 -8.51 5.30 -7.43
N LEU A 5 -9.05 4.09 -7.54
CA LEU A 5 -8.27 2.85 -7.42
C LEU A 5 -7.21 2.72 -8.51
N GLU A 6 -7.58 3.01 -9.76
CA GLU A 6 -6.64 2.94 -10.88
C GLU A 6 -5.57 4.03 -10.78
N ARG A 7 -5.95 5.24 -10.39
CA ARG A 7 -4.99 6.33 -10.12
C ARG A 7 -4.08 6.01 -8.95
N ALA A 8 -4.59 5.41 -7.88
CA ALA A 8 -3.79 4.95 -6.75
C ALA A 8 -2.76 3.88 -7.16
N ARG A 9 -3.14 2.98 -8.08
CA ARG A 9 -2.21 1.98 -8.63
C ARG A 9 -1.07 2.63 -9.41
N VAL A 10 -1.39 3.57 -10.31
CA VAL A 10 -0.38 4.30 -11.09
C VAL A 10 0.51 5.14 -10.17
N ALA A 11 -0.09 5.92 -9.28
CA ALA A 11 0.63 6.77 -8.34
C ALA A 11 1.52 5.95 -7.39
N GLY A 12 1.07 4.79 -6.93
CA GLY A 12 1.88 3.88 -6.11
C GLY A 12 3.14 3.43 -6.84
N LYS A 13 3.04 3.09 -8.13
CA LYS A 13 4.21 2.77 -8.95
C LYS A 13 5.12 3.98 -9.15
N CYS A 14 4.57 5.15 -9.43
CA CYS A 14 5.39 6.38 -9.55
C CYS A 14 6.15 6.67 -8.25
N LEU A 15 5.48 6.53 -7.10
CA LEU A 15 6.10 6.70 -5.79
C LEU A 15 7.23 5.69 -5.56
N ALA A 16 7.03 4.41 -5.92
CA ALA A 16 8.06 3.39 -5.80
C ALA A 16 9.32 3.74 -6.60
N HIS A 17 9.16 4.18 -7.87
CA HIS A 17 10.29 4.62 -8.69
C HIS A 17 10.98 5.86 -8.10
N ALA A 18 10.22 6.82 -7.59
CA ALA A 18 10.79 8.01 -6.96
C ALA A 18 11.58 7.68 -5.69
N LEU A 19 11.11 6.72 -4.88
CA LEU A 19 11.80 6.25 -3.69
C LEU A 19 13.04 5.40 -4.00
N ALA A 20 13.00 4.63 -5.10
CA ALA A 20 14.13 3.84 -5.56
C ALA A 20 15.28 4.70 -6.14
N ASP A 21 14.99 5.93 -6.57
CA ASP A 21 15.98 6.82 -7.15
C ASP A 21 16.89 7.45 -6.07
N ARG A 22 17.94 6.70 -5.70
CA ARG A 22 18.94 7.12 -4.72
C ARG A 22 19.73 8.36 -5.12
N HIS A 23 19.75 8.73 -6.40
CA HIS A 23 20.39 9.98 -6.84
C HIS A 23 19.55 11.19 -6.46
N THR A 24 18.22 11.08 -6.58
CA THR A 24 17.30 12.15 -6.24
C THR A 24 16.99 12.22 -4.74
N VAL A 25 16.72 11.08 -4.08
CA VAL A 25 16.31 11.05 -2.66
C VAL A 25 17.40 10.70 -1.65
N GLY A 26 18.56 10.23 -2.14
CA GLY A 26 19.64 9.72 -1.28
C GLY A 26 19.36 8.34 -0.69
N GLN A 27 20.15 7.94 0.31
CA GLN A 27 19.99 6.67 1.05
C GLN A 27 19.31 6.91 2.40
N ARG A 28 18.20 7.66 2.42
CA ARG A 28 17.46 7.97 3.64
C ARG A 28 16.19 7.13 3.69
N PRO A 29 16.06 6.18 4.64
CA PRO A 29 14.87 5.38 4.73
C PRO A 29 13.67 6.25 5.13
N VAL A 30 12.50 5.98 4.55
CA VAL A 30 11.30 6.79 4.73
C VAL A 30 10.26 6.07 5.58
N THR A 31 9.48 6.84 6.35
CA THR A 31 8.25 6.34 7.00
C THR A 31 7.04 6.74 6.16
N LEU A 32 6.19 5.78 5.82
CA LEU A 32 5.01 5.99 4.99
C LEU A 32 3.73 5.86 5.82
N VAL A 33 2.87 6.89 5.77
CA VAL A 33 1.57 6.87 6.44
C VAL A 33 0.48 7.08 5.39
N GLY A 34 -0.45 6.13 5.29
CA GLY A 34 -1.54 6.15 4.33
C GLY A 34 -2.89 6.01 5.02
N HIS A 35 -3.86 6.78 4.57
CA HIS A 35 -5.25 6.68 5.00
C HIS A 35 -6.17 6.43 3.81
N SER A 36 -7.15 5.52 3.96
CA SER A 36 -8.14 5.21 2.93
C SER A 36 -7.44 4.85 1.60
N ILE A 37 -7.82 5.48 0.49
CA ILE A 37 -7.20 5.26 -0.82
C ILE A 37 -5.68 5.41 -0.82
N GLY A 38 -5.14 6.27 0.06
CA GLY A 38 -3.70 6.46 0.24
C GLY A 38 -3.01 5.24 0.83
N ALA A 39 -3.63 4.54 1.80
CA ALA A 39 -3.08 3.28 2.30
C ALA A 39 -3.00 2.22 1.19
N ARG A 40 -4.00 2.18 0.29
CA ARG A 40 -3.99 1.26 -0.85
C ARG A 40 -2.93 1.62 -1.88
N LEU A 41 -2.73 2.92 -2.14
CA LEU A 41 -1.61 3.43 -2.93
C LEU A 41 -0.26 2.96 -2.36
N LEU A 42 -0.06 3.07 -1.05
CA LEU A 42 1.17 2.63 -0.40
C LEU A 42 1.39 1.12 -0.57
N VAL A 43 0.34 0.30 -0.50
CA VAL A 43 0.49 -1.13 -0.79
C VAL A 43 0.93 -1.39 -2.23
N TYR A 44 0.39 -0.67 -3.22
CA TYR A 44 0.89 -0.77 -4.60
C TYR A 44 2.34 -0.31 -4.72
N CYS A 45 2.74 0.74 -4.01
CA CYS A 45 4.13 1.20 -3.94
C CYS A 45 5.06 0.11 -3.39
N LEU A 46 4.73 -0.48 -2.24
CA LEU A 46 5.55 -1.51 -1.59
C LEU A 46 5.66 -2.79 -2.43
N LEU A 47 4.57 -3.20 -3.10
CA LEU A 47 4.61 -4.33 -4.02
C LEU A 47 5.48 -4.05 -5.25
N GLU A 48 5.52 -2.80 -5.73
CA GLU A 48 6.38 -2.41 -6.84
C GLU A 48 7.85 -2.35 -6.42
N LEU A 49 8.16 -1.81 -5.22
CA LEU A 49 9.52 -1.87 -4.64
C LEU A 49 10.02 -3.31 -4.50
N TYR A 50 9.16 -4.23 -4.03
CA TYR A 50 9.48 -5.67 -3.98
C TYR A 50 9.79 -6.22 -5.38
N ARG A 51 9.01 -5.86 -6.40
CA ARG A 51 9.22 -6.27 -7.80
C ARG A 51 10.56 -5.75 -8.35
N MET A 52 10.96 -4.54 -7.93
CA MET A 52 12.23 -3.91 -8.32
C MET A 52 13.44 -4.47 -7.56
N GLY A 53 13.22 -5.20 -6.47
CA GLY A 53 14.29 -5.68 -5.59
C GLY A 53 14.87 -4.58 -4.69
N GLU A 54 14.14 -3.48 -4.50
CA GLU A 54 14.54 -2.37 -3.64
C GLU A 54 14.06 -2.62 -2.22
N PHE A 55 14.99 -3.11 -1.39
CA PHE A 55 14.77 -3.37 0.03
C PHE A 55 15.41 -2.25 0.88
N HIS A 56 14.90 -2.05 2.10
CA HIS A 56 15.42 -1.08 3.08
C HIS A 56 15.22 0.41 2.74
N VAL A 57 14.50 0.72 1.67
CA VAL A 57 14.11 2.09 1.33
C VAL A 57 13.04 2.62 2.28
N VAL A 58 12.23 1.72 2.86
CA VAL A 58 11.12 2.06 3.75
C VAL A 58 11.41 1.51 5.15
N ASP A 59 11.35 2.38 6.16
CA ASP A 59 11.56 2.00 7.55
C ASP A 59 10.25 1.52 8.19
N ASP A 60 9.28 2.41 8.37
CA ASP A 60 7.98 2.10 8.96
C ASP A 60 6.85 2.37 7.96
N VAL A 61 5.78 1.58 8.01
CA VAL A 61 4.56 1.79 7.24
C VAL A 61 3.34 1.73 8.14
N VAL A 62 2.49 2.74 8.07
CA VAL A 62 1.20 2.79 8.77
C VAL A 62 0.07 2.91 7.75
N LEU A 63 -0.82 1.92 7.74
CA LEU A 63 -1.98 1.82 6.88
C LEU A 63 -3.23 1.98 7.73
N LEU A 64 -4.05 3.00 7.44
CA LEU A 64 -5.25 3.31 8.20
C LEU A 64 -6.50 3.29 7.31
N GLY A 65 -7.59 2.72 7.81
CA GLY A 65 -8.93 2.91 7.24
C GLY A 65 -9.04 2.45 5.78
N THR A 66 -8.28 1.43 5.37
CA THR A 66 -8.44 0.83 4.05
C THR A 66 -8.46 -0.70 4.15
N PRO A 67 -9.38 -1.37 3.45
CA PRO A 67 -9.36 -2.82 3.33
C PRO A 67 -8.38 -3.13 2.22
N VAL A 68 -7.15 -3.30 2.63
CA VAL A 68 -6.26 -4.13 1.85
C VAL A 68 -6.50 -5.56 2.32
N THR A 69 -7.47 -6.23 1.71
CA THR A 69 -7.64 -7.69 1.72
C THR A 69 -6.55 -8.32 0.84
N THR A 70 -5.29 -8.07 1.19
CA THR A 70 -4.16 -8.74 0.56
C THR A 70 -4.08 -10.16 1.09
N GLY A 71 -4.06 -11.15 0.19
CA GLY A 71 -3.72 -12.51 0.56
C GLY A 71 -2.33 -12.57 1.22
N GLU A 72 -2.08 -13.61 2.01
CA GLU A 72 -0.87 -13.78 2.81
C GLU A 72 0.42 -13.53 2.01
N SER A 73 0.51 -14.05 0.78
CA SER A 73 1.64 -13.83 -0.12
C SER A 73 1.94 -12.35 -0.41
N LYS A 74 0.91 -11.49 -0.51
CA LYS A 74 1.12 -10.06 -0.74
C LYS A 74 1.61 -9.37 0.53
N TRP A 75 1.12 -9.77 1.70
CA TRP A 75 1.64 -9.25 2.98
C TRP A 75 3.09 -9.65 3.22
N GLN A 76 3.49 -10.86 2.84
CA GLN A 76 4.89 -11.29 2.89
C GLN A 76 5.79 -10.40 2.04
N LYS A 77 5.37 -10.05 0.82
CA LYS A 77 6.10 -9.13 -0.07
C LYS A 77 6.21 -7.72 0.53
N VAL A 78 5.11 -7.21 1.08
CA VAL A 78 5.09 -5.91 1.78
C VAL A 78 6.05 -5.94 2.97
N ARG A 79 6.01 -6.99 3.78
CA ARG A 79 6.89 -7.14 4.96
C ARG A 79 8.36 -7.23 4.56
N ALA A 80 8.69 -7.85 3.43
CA ALA A 80 10.07 -7.99 2.97
C ALA A 80 10.72 -6.66 2.59
N VAL A 81 9.95 -5.68 2.12
CA VAL A 81 10.46 -4.35 1.70
C VAL A 81 10.72 -3.42 2.89
N VAL A 82 9.88 -3.51 3.91
CA VAL A 82 9.90 -2.61 5.08
C VAL A 82 10.95 -3.11 6.08
N SER A 83 11.84 -2.25 6.58
CA SER A 83 12.84 -2.68 7.58
C SER A 83 12.22 -2.81 8.97
N GLY A 84 11.48 -1.79 9.39
CA GLY A 84 10.79 -1.68 10.66
C GLY A 84 9.40 -2.34 10.65
N ARG A 85 8.38 -1.57 11.04
CA ARG A 85 7.03 -2.05 11.35
C ARG A 85 6.07 -1.83 10.21
N VAL A 86 5.19 -2.81 10.00
CA VAL A 86 3.99 -2.68 9.16
C VAL A 86 2.79 -2.67 10.08
N VAL A 87 2.18 -1.50 10.25
CA VAL A 87 1.02 -1.29 11.12
C VAL A 87 -0.23 -1.15 10.25
N ASN A 88 -1.21 -2.02 10.47
CA ASN A 88 -2.52 -1.93 9.83
C ASN A 88 -3.59 -1.58 10.88
N GLY A 89 -3.99 -0.31 10.92
CA GLY A 89 -5.03 0.19 11.80
C GLY A 89 -6.39 0.19 11.11
N TYR A 90 -7.37 -0.45 11.74
CA TYR A 90 -8.75 -0.48 11.26
C TYR A 90 -9.72 -0.26 12.41
N LEU A 91 -10.88 0.32 12.10
CA LEU A 91 -11.98 0.46 13.05
C LEU A 91 -13.03 -0.61 12.72
N GLY A 92 -13.41 -1.43 13.71
CA GLY A 92 -14.39 -2.50 13.52
C GLY A 92 -15.79 -2.01 13.11
N SER A 93 -16.12 -0.75 13.44
CA SER A 93 -17.36 -0.08 13.07
C SER A 93 -17.24 0.77 11.80
N ASP A 94 -16.18 0.62 11.01
CA ASP A 94 -16.05 1.33 9.74
C ASP A 94 -16.95 0.68 8.67
N TRP A 95 -18.08 1.33 8.39
CA TRP A 95 -19.06 0.89 7.39
C TRP A 95 -18.51 0.94 5.96
N VAL A 96 -17.55 1.83 5.68
CA VAL A 96 -16.88 1.90 4.37
C VAL A 96 -15.98 0.69 4.19
N LEU A 97 -15.26 0.28 5.25
CA LEU A 97 -14.46 -0.95 5.29
C LEU A 97 -15.30 -2.22 5.24
N ALA A 98 -16.43 -2.25 5.94
CA ALA A 98 -17.29 -3.43 6.06
C ALA A 98 -18.16 -3.67 4.82
N PHE A 99 -18.73 -2.61 4.25
CA PHE A 99 -19.76 -2.73 3.21
C PHE A 99 -19.25 -2.31 1.83
N LEU A 100 -18.75 -1.08 1.67
CA LEU A 100 -18.45 -0.52 0.35
C LEU A 100 -17.30 -1.26 -0.34
N TYR A 101 -16.19 -1.47 0.36
CA TYR A 101 -15.02 -2.09 -0.24
C TYR A 101 -15.17 -3.61 -0.42
N ARG A 102 -15.72 -4.33 0.56
CA ARG A 102 -15.88 -5.79 0.47
C ARG A 102 -16.91 -6.16 -0.60
N TYR A 103 -18.03 -5.44 -0.68
CA TYR A 103 -19.06 -5.70 -1.69
C TYR A 103 -18.57 -5.38 -3.11
N LEU A 104 -17.81 -4.29 -3.28
CA LEU A 104 -17.26 -3.92 -4.60
C LEU A 104 -16.06 -4.78 -5.02
N GLU A 105 -15.31 -5.38 -4.09
CA GLU A 105 -14.23 -6.34 -4.39
C GLU A 105 -14.72 -7.77 -4.62
N TRP A 106 -15.86 -8.16 -4.05
CA TRP A 106 -16.41 -9.52 -4.23
C TRP A 106 -16.85 -9.80 -5.67
N GLY A 107 -16.87 -8.78 -6.53
CA GLY A 107 -17.36 -8.91 -7.88
C GLY A 107 -18.88 -9.05 -7.86
N LEU A 108 -19.56 -8.02 -8.36
CA LEU A 108 -20.79 -8.28 -9.10
C LEU A 108 -20.39 -9.13 -10.32
N SER A 109 -20.36 -10.45 -10.14
CA SER A 109 -20.56 -11.40 -11.21
C SER A 109 -22.06 -11.36 -11.55
N VAL A 110 -22.44 -10.35 -12.34
CA VAL A 110 -23.63 -10.37 -13.19
C VAL A 110 -23.17 -10.54 -14.62
#